data_AF-A0A8T4CH03-F1
#
_entry.id   AF-A0A8T4CH03-F1
#
_cell.length_a   1.000
_cell.length_b   1.000
_cell.length_c   1.000
_cell.angle_alpha   90.00
_cell.angle_beta   90.00
_cell.angle_gamma   90.00
#
_symmetry.space_group_name_H-M   'P 1'
#
loop_
_entity.id
_entity.type
_entity.pdbx_description
1 polymer ?
#
loop_
_entity_poly.entity_id
_entity_poly.type
_entity_poly.pdbx_seq_one_letter_code
_entity_poly.pdbx_strand_id
1 'polypeptide(L)'
;MHLKPLPKWLAILALIVVTLSALVLASTSATVQDGTGTKDKTDDLFLLLQKANVTVVEIFRQLEANDKTIPQASLNEYNQALLLAEESRSLLQAGNYSEASNRVVQALQKLKEALKIVYTTIPEQPTETETALERAAQLKSSINRYYEQLQRIENLTRFAASVGYNTTALETNIQTIKSLLGRASSNIAQKRFEAASVNLADAKALIDRLVNALNNIAVNLKIQRLQTYISQTEVRLATIKETAISLSNTASLDAVNSAETSLNNAKEYLEKQQINETLSELANSRASEEEAVAYLKPAESSSNLTSSRTPTAVQVP
;
A
#
# COMPACT_ATOMS: atom_id res chain seq x y z
N MET A 1 -18.14 24.85 -46.40
CA MET A 1 -18.35 24.25 -45.08
C MET A 1 -17.01 24.25 -44.34
N HIS A 2 -16.76 25.26 -43.51
CA HIS A 2 -15.58 25.28 -42.64
C HIS A 2 -15.85 24.37 -41.44
N LEU A 3 -15.21 23.20 -41.41
CA LEU A 3 -15.11 22.41 -40.18
C LEU A 3 -14.38 23.24 -39.13
N LYS A 4 -15.08 23.65 -38.06
CA LYS A 4 -14.43 24.23 -36.88
C LYS A 4 -13.38 23.23 -36.39
N PRO A 5 -12.13 23.64 -36.16
CA PRO A 5 -11.10 22.74 -35.67
C PRO A 5 -11.53 22.19 -34.31
N LEU A 6 -11.33 20.87 -34.15
CA LEU A 6 -11.53 20.16 -32.89
C LEU A 6 -10.84 20.91 -31.75
N PRO A 7 -11.57 21.23 -30.66
CA PRO A 7 -10.94 21.91 -29.54
C PRO A 7 -10.02 20.95 -28.79
N LYS A 8 -8.71 21.08 -29.04
CA LYS A 8 -7.62 20.21 -28.53
C LYS A 8 -7.57 20.11 -27.00
N TRP A 9 -8.26 20.99 -26.29
CA TRP A 9 -8.20 21.14 -24.83
C TRP A 9 -8.99 20.08 -24.05
N LEU A 10 -10.09 19.56 -24.59
CA LEU A 10 -10.92 18.54 -23.93
C LEU A 10 -10.26 17.14 -23.91
N ALA A 11 -9.43 16.83 -24.90
CA ALA A 11 -8.54 15.67 -24.91
C ALA A 11 -7.56 15.65 -23.73
N ILE A 12 -7.22 16.83 -23.21
CA ILE A 12 -6.14 17.01 -22.24
C ILE A 12 -6.69 17.03 -20.81
N LEU A 13 -7.93 17.45 -20.60
CA LEU A 13 -8.61 17.24 -19.32
C LEU A 13 -8.83 15.76 -19.03
N ALA A 14 -9.18 15.01 -20.08
CA ALA A 14 -9.24 13.56 -20.05
C ALA A 14 -7.85 12.95 -19.74
N LEU A 15 -6.76 13.51 -20.29
CA LEU A 15 -5.38 13.11 -19.99
C LEU A 15 -5.01 13.39 -18.52
N ILE A 16 -5.32 14.58 -18.00
CA ILE A 16 -5.07 14.99 -16.61
C ILE A 16 -5.82 14.07 -15.63
N VAL A 17 -7.09 13.75 -15.91
CA VAL A 17 -7.90 12.82 -15.11
C VAL A 17 -7.36 11.38 -15.17
N VAL A 18 -6.92 10.91 -16.34
CA VAL A 18 -6.28 9.58 -16.51
C VAL A 18 -5.00 9.48 -15.69
N THR A 19 -4.19 10.54 -15.66
CA THR A 19 -2.89 10.54 -14.98
C THR A 19 -2.98 10.73 -13.47
N LEU A 20 -3.93 11.54 -12.96
CA LEU A 20 -4.17 11.65 -11.52
C LEU A 20 -4.68 10.32 -10.92
N SER A 21 -5.50 9.58 -11.67
CA SER A 21 -6.14 8.34 -11.20
C SER A 21 -5.17 7.16 -11.07
N ALA A 22 -4.13 7.11 -11.90
CA ALA A 22 -3.06 6.10 -11.80
C ALA A 22 -2.12 6.37 -10.62
N LEU A 23 -1.97 7.63 -10.22
CA LEU A 23 -0.97 8.02 -9.25
C LEU A 23 -1.43 7.95 -7.78
N VAL A 24 -2.71 8.22 -7.51
CA VAL A 24 -3.30 8.10 -6.16
C VAL A 24 -3.24 6.65 -5.63
N LEU A 25 -3.06 5.65 -6.51
CA LEU A 25 -2.84 4.25 -6.12
C LEU A 25 -1.35 3.89 -5.88
N ALA A 26 -0.42 4.67 -6.42
CA ALA A 26 1.02 4.45 -6.22
C ALA A 26 1.51 4.99 -4.87
N SER A 27 0.86 6.02 -4.31
CA SER A 27 1.23 6.64 -3.02
C SER A 27 0.81 5.85 -1.78
N THR A 28 -0.08 4.85 -1.89
CA THR A 28 -0.44 3.96 -0.77
C THR A 28 0.49 2.75 -0.62
N SER A 29 1.47 2.59 -1.52
CA SER A 29 2.42 1.47 -1.53
C SER A 29 3.83 1.93 -1.13
N ALA A 30 3.97 2.71 -0.06
CA ALA A 30 5.26 3.15 0.46
C ALA A 30 5.73 2.27 1.62
N THR A 31 6.13 1.04 1.31
CA THR A 31 7.09 0.28 2.13
C THR A 31 7.99 -0.53 1.19
N VAL A 32 9.04 0.11 0.68
CA VAL A 32 10.43 -0.39 0.54
C VAL A 32 11.23 0.78 -0.06
N GLN A 33 12.20 1.28 0.71
CA GLN A 33 13.18 2.27 0.28
C GLN A 33 14.12 1.66 -0.77
N ASP A 34 14.06 2.20 -1.98
CA ASP A 34 15.25 2.38 -2.82
C ASP A 34 15.19 3.81 -3.39
N GLY A 35 16.21 4.62 -3.10
CA GLY A 35 16.24 6.07 -3.37
C GLY A 35 16.31 6.42 -4.86
N THR A 36 16.66 5.45 -5.70
CA THR A 36 16.69 5.58 -7.16
C THR A 36 15.28 5.59 -7.75
N GLY A 37 14.43 4.65 -7.33
CA GLY A 37 13.05 4.52 -7.83
C GLY A 37 12.08 5.61 -7.34
N THR A 38 12.43 6.39 -6.32
CA THR A 38 11.60 7.51 -5.84
C THR A 38 11.85 8.79 -6.63
N LYS A 39 13.09 9.01 -7.08
CA LYS A 39 13.47 10.14 -7.92
C LYS A 39 12.83 10.04 -9.31
N ASP A 40 12.95 8.90 -9.99
CA ASP A 40 12.40 8.70 -11.33
C ASP A 40 10.88 8.93 -11.36
N LYS A 41 10.16 8.45 -10.34
CA LYS A 41 8.71 8.70 -10.18
C LYS A 41 8.40 10.18 -9.98
N THR A 42 9.24 10.89 -9.24
CA THR A 42 9.05 12.33 -9.00
C THR A 42 9.28 13.12 -10.30
N ASP A 43 10.28 12.73 -11.09
CA ASP A 43 10.58 13.37 -12.39
C ASP A 43 9.45 13.16 -13.41
N ASP A 44 8.87 11.95 -13.46
CA ASP A 44 7.67 11.67 -14.26
C ASP A 44 6.49 12.56 -13.88
N LEU A 45 6.35 12.87 -12.58
CA LEU A 45 5.32 13.76 -12.09
C LEU A 45 5.53 15.21 -12.49
N PHE A 46 6.77 15.67 -12.45
CA PHE A 46 7.09 17.01 -12.95
C PHE A 46 6.82 17.13 -14.45
N LEU A 47 7.15 16.11 -15.24
CA LEU A 47 6.84 16.11 -16.67
C LEU A 47 5.33 16.23 -16.92
N LEU A 48 4.53 15.52 -16.10
CA LEU A 48 3.08 15.61 -16.17
C LEU A 48 2.57 17.00 -15.78
N LEU A 49 3.08 17.57 -14.69
CA LEU A 49 2.74 18.91 -14.22
C LEU A 49 3.03 19.97 -15.27
N GLN A 50 4.18 19.90 -15.94
CA GLN A 50 4.53 20.80 -17.03
C GLN A 50 3.53 20.70 -18.20
N LYS A 51 3.19 19.48 -18.62
CA LYS A 51 2.21 19.25 -19.69
C LYS A 51 0.82 19.78 -19.31
N ALA A 52 0.38 19.54 -18.07
CA ALA A 52 -0.88 20.06 -17.56
C ALA A 52 -0.86 21.59 -17.53
N ASN A 53 0.22 22.21 -17.08
CA ASN A 53 0.36 23.66 -17.01
C ASN A 53 0.29 24.32 -18.40
N VAL A 54 1.07 23.82 -19.36
CA VAL A 54 1.02 24.30 -20.77
C VAL A 54 -0.41 24.24 -21.31
N THR A 55 -1.16 23.21 -20.95
CA THR A 55 -2.55 23.05 -21.37
C THR A 55 -3.46 24.11 -20.77
N VAL A 56 -3.37 24.35 -19.45
CA VAL A 56 -4.22 25.36 -18.79
C VAL A 56 -3.95 26.73 -19.40
N VAL A 57 -2.69 27.08 -19.62
CA VAL A 57 -2.29 28.33 -20.29
C VAL A 57 -2.89 28.43 -21.69
N GLU A 58 -2.83 27.36 -22.48
CA GLU A 58 -3.38 27.37 -23.83
C GLU A 58 -4.91 27.52 -23.82
N ILE A 59 -5.61 26.92 -22.86
CA ILE A 59 -7.06 27.10 -22.68
C ILE A 59 -7.39 28.55 -22.33
N PHE A 60 -6.67 29.12 -21.36
CA PHE A 60 -6.84 30.50 -20.95
C PHE A 60 -6.62 31.45 -22.13
N ARG A 61 -5.54 31.25 -22.89
CA ARG A 61 -5.23 32.01 -24.11
C ARG A 61 -6.34 31.89 -25.16
N GLN A 62 -6.92 30.70 -25.35
CA GLN A 62 -8.01 30.48 -26.29
C GLN A 62 -9.30 31.16 -25.86
N LEU A 63 -9.60 31.19 -24.56
CA LEU A 63 -10.78 31.91 -24.04
C LEU A 63 -10.62 33.42 -24.28
N GLU A 64 -9.45 33.97 -23.95
CA GLU A 64 -9.13 35.38 -24.20
C GLU A 64 -9.23 35.73 -25.68
N ALA A 65 -8.69 34.88 -26.57
CA ALA A 65 -8.77 35.08 -28.02
C ALA A 65 -10.20 34.99 -28.59
N ASN A 66 -11.14 34.42 -27.85
CA ASN A 66 -12.56 34.36 -28.19
C ASN A 66 -13.40 35.38 -27.37
N ASP A 67 -12.75 36.40 -26.81
CA ASP A 67 -13.37 37.46 -25.99
C ASP A 67 -14.13 36.94 -24.76
N LYS A 68 -13.69 35.80 -24.21
CA LYS A 68 -14.27 35.20 -22.99
C LYS A 68 -13.39 35.49 -21.78
N THR A 69 -14.00 36.06 -20.74
CA THR A 69 -13.30 36.34 -19.48
C THR A 69 -13.10 35.07 -18.66
N ILE A 70 -11.86 34.78 -18.30
CA ILE A 70 -11.52 33.67 -17.39
C ILE A 70 -12.08 33.99 -16.00
N PRO A 71 -12.84 33.08 -15.36
CA PRO A 71 -13.36 33.32 -14.02
C PRO A 71 -12.24 33.54 -13.00
N GLN A 72 -12.37 34.55 -12.13
CA GLN A 72 -11.35 34.84 -11.11
C GLN A 72 -11.06 33.65 -10.19
N ALA A 73 -12.09 32.84 -9.87
CA ALA A 73 -11.90 31.62 -9.09
C ALA A 73 -10.99 30.59 -9.79
N SER A 74 -11.06 30.49 -11.13
CA SER A 74 -10.16 29.64 -11.90
C SER A 74 -8.72 30.15 -11.86
N LEU A 75 -8.52 31.46 -12.01
CA LEU A 75 -7.20 32.09 -11.88
C LEU A 75 -6.60 31.88 -10.49
N ASN A 76 -7.42 31.94 -9.44
CA ASN A 76 -6.96 31.69 -8.07
C ASN A 76 -6.46 30.24 -7.90
N GLU A 77 -7.19 29.24 -8.40
CA GLU A 77 -6.75 27.84 -8.35
C GLU A 77 -5.50 27.60 -9.21
N TYR A 78 -5.41 28.21 -10.39
CA TYR A 78 -4.22 28.15 -11.23
C TYR A 78 -2.99 28.74 -10.55
N ASN A 79 -3.11 29.92 -9.93
CA ASN A 79 -2.02 30.56 -9.18
C ASN A 79 -1.58 29.71 -7.98
N GLN A 80 -2.52 29.09 -7.26
CA GLN A 80 -2.17 28.14 -6.19
C GLN A 80 -1.40 26.93 -6.75
N ALA A 81 -1.78 26.42 -7.93
CA ALA A 81 -1.04 25.34 -8.57
C ALA A 81 0.41 25.74 -8.89
N LEU A 82 0.64 26.98 -9.36
CA LEU A 82 1.98 27.49 -9.64
C LEU A 82 2.84 27.61 -8.37
N LEU A 83 2.26 28.06 -7.26
CA LEU A 83 2.96 28.11 -5.97
C LEU A 83 3.38 26.71 -5.52
N LEU A 84 2.46 25.74 -5.56
CA LEU A 84 2.75 24.34 -5.22
C LEU A 84 3.80 23.72 -6.17
N ALA A 85 3.76 24.08 -7.46
CA ALA A 85 4.77 23.65 -8.43
C ALA A 85 6.16 24.17 -8.06
N GLU A 86 6.28 25.42 -7.62
CA GLU A 86 7.56 26.01 -7.21
C GLU A 86 8.07 25.43 -5.89
N GLU A 87 7.18 25.24 -4.90
CA GLU A 87 7.48 24.52 -3.65
C GLU A 87 8.02 23.12 -3.95
N SER A 88 7.34 22.39 -4.84
CA SER A 88 7.75 21.04 -5.22
C SER A 88 9.14 21.02 -5.85
N ARG A 89 9.47 22.01 -6.69
CA ARG A 89 10.78 22.12 -7.35
C ARG A 89 11.88 22.39 -6.34
N SER A 90 11.62 23.27 -5.37
CA SER A 90 12.54 23.56 -4.27
C SER A 90 12.82 22.31 -3.42
N LEU A 91 11.78 21.54 -3.11
CA LEU A 91 11.91 20.27 -2.39
C LEU A 91 12.68 19.21 -3.18
N LEU A 92 12.47 19.13 -4.49
CA LEU A 92 13.22 18.24 -5.38
C LEU A 92 14.72 18.58 -5.36
N GLN A 93 15.07 19.87 -5.47
CA GLN A 93 16.46 20.34 -5.42
C GLN A 93 17.12 20.06 -4.06
N ALA A 94 16.34 20.09 -2.98
CA ALA A 94 16.79 19.73 -1.63
C ALA A 94 16.87 18.20 -1.40
N GLY A 95 16.51 17.37 -2.39
CA GLY A 95 16.50 15.90 -2.27
C GLY A 95 15.30 15.33 -1.50
N ASN A 96 14.28 16.14 -1.19
CA ASN A 96 13.07 15.72 -0.51
C ASN A 96 12.00 15.21 -1.50
N TYR A 97 12.26 14.06 -2.11
CA TYR A 97 11.45 13.50 -3.21
C TYR A 97 10.00 13.16 -2.81
N SER A 98 9.79 12.68 -1.58
CA SER A 98 8.45 12.30 -1.10
C SER A 98 7.55 13.53 -0.97
N GLU A 99 8.04 14.59 -0.33
CA GLU A 99 7.26 15.82 -0.18
C GLU A 99 7.14 16.55 -1.53
N ALA A 100 8.18 16.55 -2.36
CA ALA A 100 8.11 17.08 -3.72
C ALA A 100 7.00 16.40 -4.54
N SER A 101 6.94 15.07 -4.52
CA SER A 101 5.87 14.30 -5.18
C SER A 101 4.49 14.70 -4.68
N ASN A 102 4.29 14.79 -3.35
CA ASN A 102 3.01 15.22 -2.77
C ASN A 102 2.59 16.62 -3.26
N ARG A 103 3.53 17.57 -3.32
CA ARG A 103 3.26 18.93 -3.80
C ARG A 103 2.93 18.96 -5.28
N VAL A 104 3.59 18.15 -6.11
CA VAL A 104 3.22 18.01 -7.53
C VAL A 104 1.79 17.49 -7.69
N VAL A 105 1.37 16.50 -6.90
CA VAL A 105 -0.02 15.99 -6.93
C VAL A 105 -1.02 17.08 -6.57
N GLN A 106 -0.74 17.87 -5.53
CA GLN A 106 -1.60 18.99 -5.14
C GLN A 106 -1.66 20.05 -6.25
N ALA A 107 -0.53 20.39 -6.88
CA ALA A 107 -0.50 21.32 -8.00
C ALA A 107 -1.36 20.81 -9.17
N LEU A 108 -1.24 19.53 -9.54
CA LEU A 108 -2.05 18.90 -10.57
C LEU A 108 -3.56 18.93 -10.24
N GLN A 109 -3.93 18.70 -8.97
CA GLN A 109 -5.31 18.81 -8.50
C GLN A 109 -5.83 20.24 -8.67
N LYS A 110 -5.02 21.25 -8.33
CA LYS A 110 -5.36 22.66 -8.46
C LYS A 110 -5.53 23.10 -9.91
N LEU A 111 -4.66 22.63 -10.83
CA LEU A 111 -4.86 22.82 -12.27
C LEU A 111 -6.18 22.20 -12.77
N LYS A 112 -6.52 21.00 -12.29
CA LYS A 112 -7.79 20.35 -12.62
C LYS A 112 -9.00 21.17 -12.15
N GLU A 113 -8.99 21.67 -10.92
CA GLU A 113 -10.08 22.50 -10.40
C GLU A 113 -10.18 23.85 -11.12
N ALA A 114 -9.04 24.48 -11.45
CA ALA A 114 -8.99 25.70 -12.26
C ALA A 114 -9.72 25.48 -13.59
N LEU A 115 -9.42 24.38 -14.29
CA LEU A 115 -10.11 24.02 -15.52
C LEU A 115 -11.59 23.76 -15.27
N LYS A 116 -11.95 22.92 -14.30
CA LYS A 116 -13.36 22.61 -13.97
C LYS A 116 -14.21 23.87 -13.78
N ILE A 117 -13.69 24.89 -13.08
CA ILE A 117 -14.38 26.17 -12.89
C ILE A 117 -14.69 26.82 -14.25
N VAL A 118 -13.69 26.91 -15.15
CA VAL A 118 -13.88 27.42 -16.51
C VAL A 118 -15.05 26.72 -17.21
N TYR A 119 -15.09 25.39 -17.21
CA TYR A 119 -16.15 24.63 -17.87
C TYR A 119 -17.52 24.86 -17.27
N THR A 120 -17.60 25.03 -15.95
CA THR A 120 -18.89 25.28 -15.28
C THR A 120 -19.40 26.70 -15.50
N THR A 121 -18.52 27.70 -15.58
CA THR A 121 -18.90 29.11 -15.72
C THR A 121 -19.07 29.53 -17.18
N ILE A 122 -18.35 28.88 -18.10
CA ILE A 122 -18.43 29.11 -19.53
C ILE A 122 -18.88 27.79 -20.17
N PRO A 123 -20.17 27.43 -20.04
CA PRO A 123 -20.66 26.17 -20.58
C PRO A 123 -20.62 26.21 -22.10
N GLU A 124 -19.58 25.64 -22.68
CA GLU A 124 -19.64 25.15 -24.06
C GLU A 124 -20.24 23.75 -24.03
N GLN A 125 -21.24 23.51 -24.86
CA GLN A 125 -21.76 22.15 -25.07
C GLN A 125 -20.61 21.32 -25.66
N PRO A 126 -20.13 20.28 -24.95
CA PRO A 126 -19.09 19.43 -25.47
C PRO A 126 -19.62 18.75 -26.73
N THR A 127 -18.80 18.72 -27.77
CA THR A 127 -19.11 17.97 -28.98
C THR A 127 -19.20 16.48 -28.64
N GLU A 128 -19.91 15.72 -29.48
CA GLU A 128 -19.97 14.26 -29.35
C GLU A 128 -18.56 13.63 -29.37
N THR A 129 -17.63 14.23 -30.12
CA THR A 129 -16.25 13.74 -30.21
C THR A 129 -15.50 13.93 -28.89
N GLU A 130 -15.72 15.05 -28.20
CA GLU A 130 -15.08 15.33 -26.92
C GLU A 130 -15.64 14.43 -25.81
N THR A 131 -16.96 14.27 -25.78
CA THR A 131 -17.63 13.32 -24.87
C THR A 131 -17.13 11.90 -25.08
N ALA A 132 -16.97 11.47 -26.34
CA ALA A 132 -16.43 10.16 -26.68
C ALA A 132 -14.96 9.99 -26.24
N LEU A 133 -14.14 11.03 -26.41
CA LEU A 133 -12.73 11.00 -26.02
C LEU A 133 -12.55 10.94 -24.51
N GLU A 134 -13.35 11.70 -23.77
CA GLU A 134 -13.35 11.66 -22.30
C GLU A 134 -13.76 10.28 -21.79
N ARG A 135 -14.86 9.71 -22.30
CA ARG A 135 -15.29 8.35 -21.94
C ARG A 135 -14.20 7.32 -22.25
N ALA A 136 -13.59 7.40 -23.43
CA ALA A 136 -12.50 6.50 -23.82
C ALA A 136 -11.31 6.60 -22.86
N ALA A 137 -10.93 7.81 -22.45
CA ALA A 137 -9.84 8.05 -21.53
C ALA A 137 -10.15 7.47 -20.13
N GLN A 138 -11.32 7.77 -19.56
CA GLN A 138 -11.75 7.24 -18.27
C GLN A 138 -11.74 5.70 -18.25
N LEU A 139 -12.28 5.06 -19.32
CA LEU A 139 -12.29 3.61 -19.43
C LEU A 139 -10.87 3.02 -19.57
N LYS A 140 -9.98 3.67 -20.34
CA LYS A 140 -8.56 3.25 -20.44
C LYS A 140 -7.84 3.37 -19.10
N SER A 141 -8.12 4.42 -18.31
CA SER A 141 -7.56 4.53 -16.96
C SER A 141 -7.98 3.37 -16.08
N SER A 142 -9.28 3.00 -16.10
CA SER A 142 -9.78 1.84 -15.36
C SER A 142 -9.11 0.53 -15.77
N ILE A 143 -8.89 0.33 -17.08
CA ILE A 143 -8.15 -0.83 -17.59
C ILE A 143 -6.74 -0.91 -16.99
N ASN A 144 -5.98 0.18 -17.03
CA ASN A 144 -4.62 0.22 -16.48
C ASN A 144 -4.61 -0.11 -14.99
N ARG A 145 -5.51 0.48 -14.21
CA ARG A 145 -5.65 0.19 -12.78
C ARG A 145 -5.94 -1.28 -12.50
N TYR A 146 -6.79 -1.91 -13.31
CA TYR A 146 -7.09 -3.33 -13.16
C TYR A 146 -5.93 -4.22 -13.56
N TYR A 147 -5.12 -3.86 -14.56
CA TYR A 147 -3.88 -4.59 -14.87
C TYR A 147 -2.87 -4.53 -13.72
N GLU A 148 -2.68 -3.36 -13.10
CA GLU A 148 -1.81 -3.20 -11.93
C GLU A 148 -2.27 -4.06 -10.74
N GLN A 149 -3.57 -4.04 -10.44
CA GLN A 149 -4.14 -4.89 -9.39
C GLN A 149 -3.97 -6.38 -9.72
N LEU A 150 -4.19 -6.76 -10.98
CA LEU A 150 -4.07 -8.14 -11.42
C LEU A 150 -2.63 -8.66 -11.29
N GLN A 151 -1.62 -7.83 -11.59
CA GLN A 151 -0.22 -8.20 -11.40
C GLN A 151 0.09 -8.53 -9.93
N ARG A 152 -0.45 -7.76 -8.98
CA ARG A 152 -0.31 -8.04 -7.54
C ARG A 152 -0.99 -9.36 -7.16
N ILE A 153 -2.21 -9.57 -7.67
CA ILE A 153 -2.98 -10.81 -7.46
C ILE A 153 -2.22 -12.02 -8.01
N GLU A 154 -1.64 -11.93 -9.20
CA GLU A 154 -0.84 -13.00 -9.81
C GLU A 154 0.37 -13.39 -8.97
N ASN A 155 1.06 -12.42 -8.37
CA ASN A 155 2.18 -12.68 -7.48
C ASN A 155 1.71 -13.40 -6.21
N LEU A 156 0.60 -12.96 -5.61
CA LEU A 156 0.02 -13.60 -4.44
C LEU A 156 -0.49 -15.02 -4.73
N THR A 157 -1.10 -15.24 -5.90
CA THR A 157 -1.52 -16.57 -6.36
C THR A 157 -0.31 -17.49 -6.53
N ARG A 158 0.77 -17.03 -7.18
CA ARG A 158 2.01 -17.83 -7.30
C ARG A 158 2.62 -18.15 -5.93
N PHE A 159 2.62 -17.19 -5.00
CA PHE A 159 3.07 -17.45 -3.63
C PHE A 159 2.20 -18.51 -2.94
N ALA A 160 0.87 -18.40 -3.02
CA ALA A 160 -0.06 -19.38 -2.46
C ALA A 160 0.20 -20.80 -3.00
N ALA A 161 0.44 -20.93 -4.32
CA ALA A 161 0.81 -22.20 -4.93
C ALA A 161 2.13 -22.76 -4.37
N SER A 162 3.15 -21.90 -4.20
CA SER A 162 4.46 -22.30 -3.68
C SER A 162 4.43 -22.82 -2.24
N VAL A 163 3.43 -22.40 -1.46
CA VAL A 163 3.20 -22.89 -0.09
C VAL A 163 2.13 -23.99 -0.03
N GLY A 164 1.77 -24.57 -1.17
CA GLY A 164 0.98 -25.80 -1.27
C GLY A 164 -0.53 -25.63 -1.44
N TYR A 165 -1.05 -24.41 -1.67
CA TYR A 165 -2.47 -24.23 -1.96
C TYR A 165 -2.81 -24.56 -3.41
N ASN A 166 -3.99 -25.15 -3.63
CA ASN A 166 -4.51 -25.33 -4.98
C ASN A 166 -5.02 -23.99 -5.54
N THR A 167 -4.32 -23.46 -6.54
CA THR A 167 -4.58 -22.15 -7.16
C THR A 167 -5.26 -22.22 -8.52
N THR A 168 -5.60 -23.41 -9.01
CA THR A 168 -6.14 -23.63 -10.38
C THR A 168 -7.34 -22.73 -10.71
N ALA A 169 -8.27 -22.59 -9.76
CA ALA A 169 -9.46 -21.73 -9.93
C ALA A 169 -9.09 -20.24 -9.96
N LEU A 170 -8.10 -19.82 -9.16
CA LEU A 170 -7.61 -18.43 -9.14
C LEU A 170 -6.94 -18.08 -10.47
N GLU A 171 -6.10 -18.97 -10.97
CA GLU A 171 -5.40 -18.83 -12.26
C GLU A 171 -6.39 -18.73 -13.43
N THR A 172 -7.44 -19.56 -13.43
CA THR A 172 -8.51 -19.49 -14.44
C THR A 172 -9.23 -18.14 -14.42
N ASN A 173 -9.56 -17.64 -13.23
CA ASN A 173 -10.19 -16.33 -13.08
C ASN A 173 -9.27 -15.18 -13.53
N ILE A 174 -7.96 -15.28 -13.25
CA ILE A 174 -6.96 -14.31 -13.72
C ILE A 174 -6.95 -14.24 -15.26
N GLN A 175 -6.94 -15.38 -15.95
CA GLN A 175 -6.99 -15.40 -17.42
C GLN A 175 -8.32 -14.83 -17.95
N THR A 176 -9.42 -15.11 -17.27
CA THR A 176 -10.73 -14.56 -17.60
C THR A 176 -10.74 -13.03 -17.48
N ILE A 177 -10.14 -12.48 -16.42
CA ILE A 177 -9.99 -11.03 -16.24
C ILE A 177 -9.14 -10.44 -17.37
N LYS A 178 -7.99 -11.04 -17.70
CA LYS A 178 -7.14 -10.58 -18.83
C LYS A 178 -7.94 -10.49 -20.13
N SER A 179 -8.75 -11.51 -20.42
CA SER A 179 -9.64 -11.53 -21.59
C SER A 179 -10.70 -10.43 -21.55
N LEU A 180 -11.33 -10.18 -20.39
CA LEU A 180 -12.29 -9.07 -20.21
C LEU A 180 -11.64 -7.70 -20.44
N LEU A 181 -10.45 -7.46 -19.89
CA LEU A 181 -9.70 -6.21 -20.08
C LEU A 181 -9.29 -6.01 -21.56
N GLY A 182 -8.87 -7.08 -22.23
CA GLY A 182 -8.58 -7.06 -23.67
C GLY A 182 -9.83 -6.72 -24.51
N ARG A 183 -10.98 -7.32 -24.19
CA ARG A 183 -12.26 -7.01 -24.84
C ARG A 183 -12.71 -5.57 -24.57
N ALA A 184 -12.55 -5.07 -23.35
CA ALA A 184 -12.83 -3.67 -23.01
C ALA A 184 -11.97 -2.72 -23.86
N SER A 185 -10.67 -2.98 -23.99
CA SER A 185 -9.76 -2.20 -24.84
C SER A 185 -10.21 -2.16 -26.30
N SER A 186 -10.59 -3.31 -26.85
CA SER A 186 -11.11 -3.42 -28.23
C SER A 186 -12.43 -2.65 -28.41
N ASN A 187 -13.36 -2.76 -27.46
CA ASN A 187 -14.61 -2.02 -27.48
C ASN A 187 -14.39 -0.49 -27.43
N ILE A 188 -13.42 0.00 -26.65
CA ILE A 188 -13.05 1.43 -26.64
C ILE A 188 -12.53 1.87 -28.01
N ALA A 189 -11.68 1.08 -28.66
CA ALA A 189 -11.16 1.39 -29.99
C ALA A 189 -12.28 1.49 -31.05
N GLN A 190 -13.34 0.68 -30.89
CA GLN A 190 -14.54 0.69 -31.73
C GLN A 190 -15.60 1.71 -31.29
N LYS A 191 -15.32 2.57 -30.30
CA LYS A 191 -16.28 3.52 -29.70
C LYS A 191 -17.54 2.86 -29.10
N ARG A 192 -17.47 1.58 -28.71
CA ARG A 192 -18.54 0.81 -28.06
C ARG A 192 -18.42 0.92 -26.54
N PHE A 193 -18.57 2.12 -25.99
CA PHE A 193 -18.23 2.43 -24.60
C PHE A 193 -19.05 1.65 -23.58
N GLU A 194 -20.31 1.39 -23.86
CA GLU A 194 -21.26 0.69 -22.99
C GLU A 194 -20.84 -0.78 -22.86
N ALA A 195 -20.45 -1.41 -23.98
CA ALA A 195 -19.90 -2.76 -23.98
C ALA A 195 -18.53 -2.83 -23.30
N ALA A 196 -17.71 -1.78 -23.39
CA ALA A 196 -16.47 -1.68 -22.62
C ALA A 196 -16.75 -1.59 -21.11
N SER A 197 -17.71 -0.77 -20.69
CA SER A 197 -18.12 -0.63 -19.29
C SER A 197 -18.62 -1.94 -18.70
N VAL A 198 -19.42 -2.71 -19.45
CA VAL A 198 -19.88 -4.05 -19.01
C VAL A 198 -18.69 -4.99 -18.76
N ASN A 199 -17.76 -5.10 -19.72
CA ASN A 199 -16.56 -5.94 -19.55
C ASN A 199 -15.72 -5.50 -18.34
N LEU A 200 -15.65 -4.20 -18.05
CA LEU A 200 -14.93 -3.68 -16.88
C LEU A 200 -15.65 -3.98 -15.56
N ALA A 201 -16.98 -3.90 -15.53
CA ALA A 201 -17.76 -4.27 -14.36
C ALA A 201 -17.58 -5.77 -14.03
N ASP A 202 -17.62 -6.63 -15.05
CA ASP A 202 -17.37 -8.07 -14.90
C ASP A 202 -15.95 -8.36 -14.42
N ALA A 203 -14.96 -7.67 -15.00
CA ALA A 203 -13.56 -7.79 -14.58
C ALA A 203 -13.40 -7.39 -13.10
N LYS A 204 -14.02 -6.27 -12.69
CA LYS A 204 -14.00 -5.82 -11.31
C LYS A 204 -14.61 -6.85 -10.36
N ALA A 205 -15.77 -7.40 -10.69
CA ALA A 205 -16.44 -8.39 -9.84
C ALA A 205 -15.55 -9.64 -9.63
N LEU A 206 -14.82 -10.08 -10.66
CA LEU A 206 -13.86 -11.18 -10.55
C LEU A 206 -12.62 -10.80 -9.72
N ILE A 207 -12.10 -9.58 -9.88
CA ILE A 207 -10.99 -9.07 -9.06
C ILE A 207 -11.38 -9.08 -7.57
N ASP A 208 -12.57 -8.56 -7.23
CA ASP A 208 -13.04 -8.52 -5.84
C ASP A 208 -13.17 -9.95 -5.25
N ARG A 209 -13.65 -10.91 -6.05
CA ARG A 209 -13.69 -12.33 -5.66
C ARG A 209 -12.30 -12.92 -5.42
N LEU A 210 -11.33 -12.61 -6.29
CA LEU A 210 -9.95 -13.07 -6.15
C LEU A 210 -9.28 -12.52 -4.88
N VAL A 211 -9.48 -11.23 -4.60
CA VAL A 211 -8.97 -10.60 -3.37
C VAL A 211 -9.53 -11.30 -2.14
N ASN A 212 -10.83 -11.55 -2.10
CA ASN A 212 -11.45 -12.27 -0.98
C ASN A 212 -10.91 -13.69 -0.81
N ALA A 213 -10.74 -14.44 -1.91
CA ALA A 213 -10.18 -15.79 -1.87
C ALA A 213 -8.73 -15.79 -1.35
N LEU A 214 -7.90 -14.85 -1.81
CA LEU A 214 -6.53 -14.69 -1.34
C LEU A 214 -6.45 -14.27 0.13
N ASN A 215 -7.37 -13.41 0.59
CA ASN A 215 -7.47 -13.06 2.01
C ASN A 215 -7.77 -14.28 2.89
N ASN A 216 -8.68 -15.15 2.45
CA ASN A 216 -8.98 -16.39 3.17
C ASN A 216 -7.76 -17.34 3.22
N ILE A 217 -7.01 -17.46 2.13
CA ILE A 217 -5.75 -18.21 2.11
C ILE A 217 -4.75 -17.62 3.10
N ALA A 218 -4.59 -16.29 3.12
CA ALA A 218 -3.66 -15.62 4.03
C ALA A 218 -4.03 -15.83 5.51
N VAL A 219 -5.32 -15.79 5.85
CA VAL A 219 -5.81 -16.09 7.21
C VAL A 219 -5.51 -17.54 7.58
N ASN A 220 -5.80 -18.49 6.70
CA ASN A 220 -5.51 -19.91 6.95
C ASN A 220 -4.00 -20.17 7.14
N LEU A 221 -3.15 -19.52 6.35
CA LEU A 221 -1.70 -19.63 6.50
C LEU A 221 -1.23 -19.08 7.86
N LYS A 222 -1.82 -17.98 8.33
CA LYS A 222 -1.54 -17.46 9.68
C LYS A 222 -1.94 -18.47 10.75
N ILE A 223 -3.13 -19.06 10.66
CA ILE A 223 -3.60 -20.09 11.59
C ILE A 223 -2.64 -21.27 11.62
N GLN A 224 -2.23 -21.82 10.47
CA GLN A 224 -1.29 -22.93 10.40
C GLN A 224 0.07 -22.62 11.04
N ARG A 225 0.58 -21.39 10.84
CA ARG A 225 1.82 -20.94 11.48
C ARG A 225 1.68 -20.84 13.00
N LEU A 226 0.55 -20.34 13.49
CA LEU A 226 0.26 -20.27 14.92
C LEU A 226 0.13 -21.67 15.53
N GLN A 227 -0.55 -22.60 14.86
CA GLN A 227 -0.63 -24.00 15.28
C GLN A 227 0.77 -24.63 15.38
N THR A 228 1.61 -24.44 14.35
CA THR A 228 2.99 -24.95 14.35
C THR A 228 3.80 -24.36 15.50
N TYR A 229 3.68 -23.05 15.74
CA TYR A 229 4.36 -22.37 16.84
C TYR A 229 3.89 -22.89 18.21
N ILE A 230 2.58 -23.09 18.39
CA ILE A 230 2.00 -23.68 19.61
C ILE A 230 2.60 -25.06 19.86
N SER A 231 2.57 -25.96 18.87
CA SER A 231 3.12 -27.31 19.02
C SER A 231 4.61 -27.32 19.34
N GLN A 232 5.39 -26.43 18.73
CA GLN A 232 6.81 -26.27 19.07
C GLN A 232 7.00 -25.77 20.50
N THR A 233 6.13 -24.88 20.99
CA THR A 233 6.18 -24.33 22.34
C THR A 233 5.82 -25.39 23.38
N GLU A 234 4.83 -26.25 23.12
CA GLU A 234 4.51 -27.38 23.99
C GLU A 234 5.71 -28.31 24.21
N VAL A 235 6.45 -28.63 23.14
CA VAL A 235 7.67 -29.46 23.23
C VAL A 235 8.75 -28.79 24.08
N ARG A 236 8.97 -27.47 23.91
CA ARG A 236 9.95 -26.73 24.71
C ARG A 236 9.55 -26.68 26.18
N LEU A 237 8.30 -26.36 26.48
CA LEU A 237 7.80 -26.32 27.86
C LEU A 237 7.89 -27.68 28.55
N ALA A 238 7.58 -28.79 27.85
CA ALA A 238 7.77 -30.14 28.39
C ALA A 238 9.23 -30.41 28.78
N THR A 239 10.18 -30.01 27.93
CA THR A 239 11.62 -30.16 28.20
C THR A 239 12.07 -29.33 29.41
N ILE A 240 11.60 -28.09 29.51
CA ILE A 240 11.89 -27.19 30.65
C ILE A 240 11.31 -27.78 31.94
N LYS A 241 10.08 -28.30 31.88
CA LYS A 241 9.39 -28.92 33.01
C LYS A 241 10.14 -30.13 33.55
N GLU A 242 10.56 -31.05 32.68
CA GLU A 242 11.37 -32.21 33.05
C GLU A 242 12.67 -31.80 33.76
N THR A 243 13.34 -30.78 33.22
CA THR A 243 14.58 -30.25 33.81
C THR A 243 14.30 -29.64 35.20
N ALA A 244 13.27 -28.82 35.33
CA ALA A 244 12.88 -28.18 36.59
C ALA A 244 12.50 -29.21 37.68
N ILE A 245 11.80 -30.28 37.30
CA ILE A 245 11.50 -31.42 38.19
C ILE A 245 12.80 -32.08 38.67
N SER A 246 13.72 -32.38 37.76
CA SER A 246 14.99 -33.04 38.11
C SER A 246 15.84 -32.23 39.09
N LEU A 247 15.75 -30.90 39.03
CA LEU A 247 16.46 -29.97 39.90
C LEU A 247 15.64 -29.56 41.14
N SER A 248 14.39 -30.03 41.27
CA SER A 248 13.45 -29.56 42.30
C SER A 248 13.31 -28.03 42.36
N ASN A 249 13.38 -27.37 41.19
CA ASN A 249 13.35 -25.91 41.09
C ASN A 249 11.89 -25.41 41.00
N THR A 250 11.34 -25.01 42.14
CA THR A 250 9.93 -24.57 42.24
C THR A 250 9.63 -23.30 41.45
N ALA A 251 10.54 -22.32 41.44
CA ALA A 251 10.34 -21.07 40.69
C ALA A 251 10.24 -21.33 39.18
N SER A 252 11.09 -22.21 38.64
CA SER A 252 10.99 -22.64 37.25
C SER A 252 9.68 -23.38 36.96
N LEU A 253 9.18 -24.20 37.90
CA LEU A 253 7.91 -24.92 37.73
C LEU A 253 6.71 -23.97 37.70
N ASP A 254 6.68 -22.96 38.57
CA ASP A 254 5.60 -21.97 38.60
C ASP A 254 5.56 -21.13 37.31
N ALA A 255 6.73 -20.76 36.79
CA ALA A 255 6.84 -20.08 35.50
C ALA A 255 6.39 -20.97 34.33
N VAL A 256 6.75 -22.27 34.32
CA VAL A 256 6.24 -23.24 33.33
C VAL A 256 4.72 -23.35 33.39
N ASN A 257 4.12 -23.46 34.58
CA ASN A 257 2.67 -23.58 34.73
C ASN A 257 1.95 -22.32 34.22
N SER A 258 2.53 -21.13 34.44
CA SER A 258 2.03 -19.87 33.90
C SER A 258 2.11 -19.85 32.37
N ALA A 259 3.23 -20.30 31.80
CA ALA A 259 3.42 -20.42 30.36
C ALA A 259 2.43 -21.39 29.71
N GLU A 260 2.18 -22.55 30.35
CA GLU A 260 1.20 -23.56 29.91
C GLU A 260 -0.23 -22.99 29.94
N THR A 261 -0.58 -22.22 30.97
CA THR A 261 -1.90 -21.59 31.09
C THR A 261 -2.15 -20.62 29.94
N SER A 262 -1.23 -19.69 29.68
CA SER A 262 -1.34 -18.78 28.53
C SER A 262 -1.32 -19.52 27.20
N LEU A 263 -0.54 -20.59 27.05
CA LEU A 263 -0.54 -21.39 25.83
C LEU A 263 -1.89 -22.06 25.58
N ASN A 264 -2.56 -22.53 26.63
CA ASN A 264 -3.90 -23.12 26.53
C ASN A 264 -4.96 -22.08 26.18
N ASN A 265 -4.89 -20.88 26.76
CA ASN A 265 -5.74 -19.76 26.35
C ASN A 265 -5.52 -19.39 24.87
N ALA A 266 -4.26 -19.37 24.42
CA ALA A 266 -3.92 -19.14 23.02
C ALA A 266 -4.56 -20.17 22.08
N LYS A 267 -4.58 -21.45 22.45
CA LYS A 267 -5.27 -22.50 21.67
C LYS A 267 -6.77 -22.24 21.59
N GLU A 268 -7.41 -21.92 22.72
CA GLU A 268 -8.84 -21.64 22.76
C GLU A 268 -9.20 -20.44 21.87
N TYR A 269 -8.41 -19.36 21.92
CA TYR A 269 -8.60 -18.22 21.04
C TYR A 269 -8.36 -18.57 19.56
N LEU A 270 -7.39 -19.43 19.28
CA LEU A 270 -7.11 -19.86 17.91
C LEU A 270 -8.24 -20.70 17.32
N GLU A 271 -8.88 -21.57 18.11
CA GLU A 271 -10.08 -22.33 17.72
C GLU A 271 -11.25 -21.41 17.36
N LYS A 272 -11.37 -20.30 18.09
CA LYS A 272 -12.35 -19.23 17.83
C LYS A 272 -11.92 -18.26 16.73
N GLN A 273 -10.75 -18.47 16.11
CA GLN A 273 -10.12 -17.60 15.10
C GLN A 273 -9.90 -16.15 15.60
N GLN A 274 -9.74 -15.98 16.91
CA GLN A 274 -9.40 -14.71 17.55
C GLN A 274 -7.89 -14.49 17.49
N ILE A 275 -7.40 -14.10 16.31
CA ILE A 275 -5.96 -14.07 15.99
C ILE A 275 -5.19 -13.10 16.89
N ASN A 276 -5.75 -11.95 17.24
CA ASN A 276 -5.05 -10.95 18.04
C ASN A 276 -4.89 -11.42 19.49
N GLU A 277 -5.94 -12.01 20.05
CA GLU A 277 -5.98 -12.60 21.37
C GLU A 277 -5.03 -13.81 21.44
N THR A 278 -5.01 -14.65 20.39
CA THR A 278 -4.04 -15.73 20.24
C THR A 278 -2.61 -15.20 20.32
N LEU A 279 -2.28 -14.15 19.56
CA LEU A 279 -0.94 -13.56 19.55
C LEU A 279 -0.56 -12.97 20.91
N SER A 280 -1.51 -12.33 21.61
CA SER A 280 -1.31 -11.79 22.95
C SER A 280 -0.97 -12.89 23.95
N GLU A 281 -1.73 -13.98 23.97
CA GLU A 281 -1.48 -15.10 24.87
C GLU A 281 -0.20 -15.87 24.52
N LEU A 282 0.18 -15.96 23.24
CA LEU A 282 1.48 -16.50 22.85
C LEU A 282 2.65 -15.65 23.32
N ALA A 283 2.48 -14.31 23.36
CA ALA A 283 3.49 -13.42 23.92
C ALA A 283 3.63 -13.61 25.44
N ASN A 284 2.51 -13.74 26.16
CA ASN A 284 2.50 -14.04 27.60
C ASN A 284 3.16 -15.39 27.89
N SER A 285 2.77 -16.43 27.15
CA SER A 285 3.36 -17.77 27.26
C SER A 285 4.88 -17.74 27.06
N ARG A 286 5.34 -17.00 26.05
CA ARG A 286 6.77 -16.82 25.77
C ARG A 286 7.50 -16.09 26.89
N ALA A 287 6.92 -15.03 27.47
CA ALA A 287 7.55 -14.31 28.57
C ALA A 287 7.76 -15.23 29.79
N SER A 288 6.76 -16.04 30.13
CA SER A 288 6.87 -17.03 31.21
C SER A 288 7.81 -18.20 30.86
N GLU A 289 7.87 -18.62 29.60
CA GLU A 289 8.87 -19.60 29.12
C GLU A 289 10.30 -19.06 29.33
N GLU A 290 10.56 -17.81 28.96
CA GLU A 290 11.86 -17.15 29.14
C GLU A 290 12.24 -17.02 30.63
N GLU A 291 11.26 -16.73 31.49
CA GLU A 291 11.44 -16.68 32.94
C GLU A 291 11.79 -18.07 33.52
N ALA A 292 11.08 -19.12 33.10
CA ALA A 292 11.37 -20.49 33.50
C ALA A 292 12.80 -20.90 33.13
N VAL A 293 13.25 -20.58 31.91
CA VAL A 293 14.63 -20.84 31.48
C VAL A 293 15.63 -20.03 32.29
N ALA A 294 15.31 -18.79 32.68
CA ALA A 294 16.19 -17.97 33.51
C ALA A 294 16.44 -18.60 34.89
N TYR A 295 15.41 -19.18 35.53
CA TYR A 295 15.56 -19.87 36.82
C TYR A 295 16.42 -21.14 36.75
N LEU A 296 16.58 -21.74 35.57
CA LEU A 296 17.42 -22.92 35.36
C LEU A 296 18.91 -22.58 35.17
N LYS A 297 19.27 -21.30 35.01
CA LYS A 297 20.67 -20.90 34.91
C LYS A 297 21.34 -21.02 36.28
N PRO A 298 22.54 -21.62 36.39
CA PRO A 298 23.27 -21.63 37.64
C PRO A 298 23.56 -20.18 38.07
N ALA A 299 23.35 -19.89 39.36
CA ALA A 299 23.73 -18.60 39.92
C ALA A 299 25.22 -18.37 39.66
N GLU A 300 25.57 -17.28 38.98
CA GLU A 300 26.97 -16.89 38.82
C GLU A 300 27.62 -16.88 40.20
N SER A 301 28.60 -17.74 40.37
CA SER A 301 29.31 -17.92 41.62
C SER A 301 30.00 -16.61 41.96
N SER A 302 29.42 -15.86 42.91
CA SER A 302 30.05 -14.72 43.57
C SER A 302 31.16 -15.22 44.51
N SER A 303 32.12 -15.97 43.97
CA SER A 303 33.37 -16.33 44.64
C SER A 303 34.44 -15.32 44.21
N ASN A 304 34.53 -14.21 44.94
CA ASN A 304 35.78 -13.59 45.37
C ASN A 304 35.49 -12.21 45.96
N LEU A 305 35.55 -12.09 47.30
CA LEU A 305 36.07 -10.93 48.03
C LEU A 305 36.10 -11.24 49.54
N THR A 306 36.89 -12.24 49.93
CA THR A 306 37.49 -12.29 51.27
C THR A 306 38.99 -12.04 51.13
N SER A 307 39.35 -10.78 50.85
CA SER A 307 40.71 -10.31 51.10
C SER A 307 40.80 -9.86 52.55
N SER A 308 41.32 -10.75 53.38
CA SER A 308 41.78 -10.48 54.74
C SER A 308 42.70 -9.26 54.75
N ARG A 309 42.27 -8.18 55.44
CA ARG A 309 43.15 -7.08 55.85
C ARG A 309 43.90 -7.51 57.11
N THR A 310 45.18 -7.81 56.98
CA THR A 310 46.16 -7.74 58.06
C THR A 310 46.74 -6.33 58.13
N PRO A 311 46.80 -5.68 59.30
CA PRO A 311 47.41 -4.36 59.44
C PRO A 311 48.93 -4.52 59.56
N THR A 312 49.70 -3.90 58.65
CA THR A 312 51.14 -3.73 58.86
C THR A 312 51.42 -2.24 59.01
N ALA A 313 52.01 -1.91 60.16
CA ALA A 313 52.47 -0.59 60.54
C ALA A 313 53.76 -0.20 59.81
N VAL A 314 53.81 1.06 59.38
CA VAL A 314 54.92 2.04 59.45
C VAL A 314 56.34 1.57 59.05
N GLN A 315 56.90 2.20 58.01
CA GLN A 315 58.11 3.04 58.17
C GLN A 315 58.37 3.98 56.98
N VAL A 316 58.63 5.23 57.33
CA VAL A 316 59.10 6.36 56.50
C VAL A 316 60.64 6.34 56.47
N PRO A 317 61.28 6.69 55.35
CA PRO A 317 62.00 7.97 55.27
C PRO A 317 61.42 8.93 54.22
#